data_AF-A0A1Q2CFJ9-F1
#
_entry.id   AF-A0A1Q2CFJ9-F1
#
_cell.length_a   1.000
_cell.length_b   1.000
_cell.length_c   1.000
_cell.angle_alpha   90.00
_cell.angle_beta   90.00
_cell.angle_gamma   90.00
#
_symmetry.space_group_name_H-M   'P 1'
#
loop_
_entity.id
_entity.type
_entity.pdbx_description
1 polymer ?
#
loop_
_entity_poly.entity_id
_entity_poly.type
_entity_poly.pdbx_seq_one_letter_code
_entity_poly.pdbx_strand_id
1 'polypeptide(L)'
;MTRFDPTQVGWRIGTSYIPSKVRLWQPWDRTAGVIGPQGSGKTLDILTPALLQAPGAAVVTLTKPDDLLLTITARQAHGPVAVLDPFGAAPGLPELVWDPIDGCLDATVAEKRAKAFCAGTLGSGKESNDSAARFYAAEAAKVIQCYFHAAALAGLTLDDVLQWAASPRTATLPTDILRAHPMAEPHWAGLLAGAVTNTDERTAGNTKSTADQALALFATLTRALGEQQARTIKDLTNTLLIFGGSKDAGFNREISDLSAATRASVRVSKRPTSSRRPSQVTRTW
;
A
#
# COMPACT_ATOMS: atom_id res chain seq x y z
N MET A 1 -33.38 -24.08 2.55
CA MET A 1 -32.92 -22.93 3.36
C MET A 1 -31.40 -22.91 3.32
N THR A 2 -30.77 -21.87 2.77
CA THR A 2 -29.32 -21.69 2.86
C THR A 2 -28.95 -21.37 4.31
N ARG A 3 -28.12 -22.21 4.92
CA ARG A 3 -27.65 -22.04 6.30
C ARG A 3 -26.82 -20.75 6.37
N PHE A 4 -27.13 -19.88 7.32
CA PHE A 4 -26.35 -18.66 7.55
C PHE A 4 -24.92 -19.03 7.97
N ASP A 5 -23.94 -18.55 7.21
CA ASP A 5 -22.52 -18.67 7.53
C ASP A 5 -22.01 -17.31 8.06
N PRO A 6 -21.70 -17.20 9.37
CA PRO A 6 -21.25 -15.95 9.97
C PRO A 6 -19.90 -15.46 9.41
N THR A 7 -19.06 -16.34 8.84
CA THR A 7 -17.76 -15.94 8.26
C THR A 7 -17.92 -15.03 7.04
N GLN A 8 -19.09 -15.03 6.41
CA GLN A 8 -19.40 -14.16 5.28
C GLN A 8 -19.62 -12.70 5.70
N VAL A 9 -19.90 -12.43 6.98
CA VAL A 9 -20.23 -11.07 7.48
C VAL A 9 -19.29 -10.60 8.59
N GLY A 10 -18.50 -11.49 9.19
CA GLY A 10 -17.48 -11.11 10.16
C GLY A 10 -16.51 -12.23 10.48
N TRP A 11 -15.53 -11.94 11.32
CA TRP A 11 -14.60 -12.91 11.86
C TRP A 11 -14.86 -13.17 13.34
N ARG A 12 -14.57 -14.39 13.79
CA ARG A 12 -14.78 -14.78 15.18
C ARG A 12 -13.69 -14.20 16.08
N ILE A 13 -14.08 -13.42 17.09
CA ILE A 13 -13.16 -12.86 18.09
C ILE A 13 -12.95 -13.85 19.25
N GLY A 14 -13.97 -14.64 19.58
CA GLY A 14 -13.88 -15.61 20.67
C GLY A 14 -15.23 -16.01 21.23
N THR A 15 -15.26 -16.24 22.53
CA THR A 15 -16.47 -16.57 23.30
C THR A 15 -16.54 -15.70 24.54
N SER A 16 -17.73 -15.18 24.85
CA SER A 16 -17.95 -14.37 26.04
C SER A 16 -17.82 -15.19 27.32
N TYR A 17 -17.27 -14.53 28.35
CA TYR A 17 -17.27 -15.04 29.72
C TYR A 17 -18.66 -14.86 30.35
N ILE A 18 -19.29 -13.69 30.17
CA ILE A 18 -20.66 -13.37 30.61
C ILE A 18 -21.38 -12.59 29.49
N PRO A 19 -22.57 -13.02 29.06
CA PRO A 19 -23.17 -14.34 29.31
C PRO A 19 -22.24 -15.45 28.80
N SER A 20 -22.18 -16.59 29.48
CA SER A 20 -21.17 -17.60 29.16
C SER A 20 -21.42 -18.28 27.81
N LYS A 21 -20.33 -18.58 27.07
CA LYS A 21 -20.32 -19.40 25.84
C LYS A 21 -21.04 -18.78 24.63
N VAL A 22 -21.33 -17.47 24.62
CA VAL A 22 -21.84 -16.81 23.41
C VAL A 22 -20.67 -16.55 22.47
N ARG A 23 -20.82 -16.93 21.20
CA ARG A 23 -19.81 -16.67 20.16
C ARG A 23 -19.80 -15.18 19.83
N LEU A 24 -18.64 -14.55 19.94
CA LEU A 24 -18.44 -13.15 19.63
C LEU A 24 -17.80 -13.01 18.24
N TRP A 25 -18.33 -12.05 17.47
CA TRP A 25 -17.94 -11.80 16.09
C TRP A 25 -17.67 -10.32 15.88
N GLN A 26 -16.66 -10.01 15.07
CA GLN A 26 -16.39 -8.68 14.57
C GLN A 26 -16.84 -8.61 13.12
N PRO A 27 -17.77 -7.71 12.77
CA PRO A 27 -18.15 -7.50 11.38
C PRO A 27 -16.98 -7.06 10.50
N TRP A 28 -16.91 -7.54 9.25
CA TRP A 28 -15.85 -7.17 8.30
C TRP A 28 -15.87 -5.68 7.92
N ASP A 29 -17.04 -5.05 7.95
CA ASP A 29 -17.27 -3.63 7.65
C ASP A 29 -16.97 -2.71 8.85
N ARG A 30 -16.48 -3.26 9.96
CA ARG A 30 -16.15 -2.53 11.18
C ARG A 30 -14.69 -2.70 11.55
N THR A 31 -14.04 -1.59 11.86
CA THR A 31 -12.67 -1.60 12.38
C THR A 31 -12.63 -2.15 13.80
N ALA A 32 -11.63 -2.99 14.09
CA ALA A 32 -11.30 -3.47 15.43
C ALA A 32 -9.87 -3.10 15.80
N GLY A 33 -9.66 -2.72 17.07
CA GLY A 33 -8.33 -2.52 17.64
C GLY A 33 -8.02 -3.61 18.65
N VAL A 34 -6.84 -4.22 18.54
CA VAL A 34 -6.37 -5.27 19.46
C VAL A 34 -5.14 -4.76 20.19
N ILE A 35 -5.25 -4.62 21.51
CA ILE A 35 -4.18 -4.13 22.39
C ILE A 35 -3.75 -5.27 23.29
N GLY A 36 -2.45 -5.51 23.37
CA GLY A 36 -1.88 -6.51 24.25
C GLY A 36 -0.35 -6.47 24.25
N PRO A 37 0.30 -6.92 25.33
CA PRO A 37 1.76 -6.95 25.42
C PRO A 37 2.38 -7.86 24.36
N GLN A 38 3.70 -7.81 24.18
CA GLN A 38 4.40 -8.77 23.32
C GLN A 38 4.15 -10.20 23.82
N GLY A 39 3.95 -11.14 22.90
CA GLY A 39 3.67 -12.54 23.23
C GLY A 39 2.22 -12.86 23.69
N SER A 40 1.32 -11.88 23.77
CA SER A 40 -0.08 -12.08 24.19
C SER A 40 -1.00 -12.75 23.16
N GLY A 41 -0.46 -13.31 22.07
CA GLY A 41 -1.27 -14.01 21.07
C GLY A 41 -1.97 -13.14 20.02
N LYS A 42 -1.74 -11.81 19.97
CA LYS A 42 -2.37 -10.92 18.96
C LYS A 42 -2.31 -11.44 17.51
N THR A 43 -1.16 -11.99 17.10
CA THR A 43 -1.04 -12.59 15.77
C THR A 43 -1.76 -13.95 15.72
N LEU A 44 -1.35 -14.89 16.57
CA LEU A 44 -1.79 -16.29 16.52
C LEU A 44 -3.29 -16.48 16.80
N ASP A 45 -3.83 -15.77 17.79
CA ASP A 45 -5.18 -16.00 18.30
C ASP A 45 -6.22 -15.08 17.67
N ILE A 46 -5.80 -13.96 17.07
CA ILE A 46 -6.70 -12.96 16.49
C ILE A 46 -6.49 -12.77 14.99
N LEU A 47 -5.30 -12.33 14.58
CA LEU A 47 -5.03 -12.01 13.17
C LEU A 47 -5.09 -13.24 12.27
N THR A 48 -4.42 -14.33 12.66
CA THR A 48 -4.36 -15.58 11.88
C THR A 48 -5.75 -16.17 11.65
N PRO A 49 -6.61 -16.37 12.68
CA PRO A 49 -7.97 -16.86 12.47
C PRO A 49 -8.82 -15.92 11.61
N ALA A 50 -8.67 -14.61 11.76
CA ALA A 50 -9.39 -13.64 10.91
C ALA A 50 -8.96 -13.81 9.45
N LEU A 51 -7.66 -13.83 9.16
CA LEU A 51 -7.15 -13.98 7.80
C LEU A 51 -7.56 -15.31 7.14
N LEU A 52 -7.57 -16.40 7.90
CA LEU A 52 -8.06 -17.70 7.41
C LEU A 52 -9.56 -17.71 7.13
N GLN A 53 -10.36 -16.94 7.88
CA GLN A 53 -11.82 -16.82 7.70
C GLN A 53 -12.22 -15.76 6.67
N ALA A 54 -11.30 -14.91 6.21
CA ALA A 54 -11.61 -13.84 5.28
C ALA A 54 -12.18 -14.40 3.96
N PRO A 55 -13.40 -14.02 3.56
CA PRO A 55 -14.12 -14.64 2.44
C PRO A 55 -13.56 -14.29 1.05
N GLY A 56 -12.61 -13.36 0.97
CA GLY A 56 -12.01 -12.89 -0.28
C GLY A 56 -10.62 -12.31 -0.06
N ALA A 57 -10.21 -11.39 -0.93
CA ALA A 57 -8.89 -10.76 -0.86
C ALA A 57 -8.60 -10.14 0.52
N ALA A 58 -7.37 -10.30 1.00
CA ALA A 58 -6.92 -9.71 2.25
C ALA A 58 -5.53 -9.09 2.08
N VAL A 59 -5.31 -7.94 2.70
CA VAL A 59 -3.98 -7.34 2.86
C VAL A 59 -3.60 -7.41 4.32
N VAL A 60 -2.40 -7.90 4.63
CA VAL A 60 -1.91 -7.95 6.00
C VAL A 60 -0.46 -7.52 6.06
N THR A 61 -0.15 -6.77 7.11
CA THR A 61 1.21 -6.30 7.38
C THR A 61 1.79 -7.03 8.57
N LEU A 62 2.92 -7.70 8.36
CA LEU A 62 3.58 -8.51 9.38
C LEU A 62 5.03 -8.06 9.55
N THR A 63 5.51 -8.13 10.79
CA THR A 63 6.90 -7.78 11.14
C THR A 63 7.79 -9.00 11.37
N LYS A 64 7.20 -10.21 11.34
CA LYS A 64 7.92 -11.49 11.50
C LYS A 64 7.61 -12.40 10.32
N PRO A 65 8.62 -12.86 9.55
CA PRO A 65 8.39 -13.75 8.42
C PRO A 65 7.67 -15.04 8.82
N ASP A 66 8.00 -15.59 9.99
CA ASP A 66 7.38 -16.84 10.50
C ASP A 66 5.85 -16.75 10.62
N ASP A 67 5.31 -15.55 10.88
CA ASP A 67 3.86 -15.35 10.99
C ASP A 67 3.15 -15.53 9.63
N LEU A 68 3.85 -15.35 8.50
CA LEU A 68 3.32 -15.61 7.15
C LEU A 68 2.96 -17.08 6.98
N LEU A 69 3.81 -17.97 7.52
CA LEU A 69 3.66 -19.42 7.38
C LEU A 69 2.40 -19.95 8.07
N LEU A 70 1.84 -19.20 9.02
CA LEU A 70 0.59 -19.55 9.69
C LEU A 70 -0.62 -19.56 8.75
N THR A 71 -0.56 -18.81 7.65
CA THR A 71 -1.74 -18.61 6.78
C THR A 71 -1.47 -18.84 5.30
N ILE A 72 -0.23 -18.66 4.83
CA ILE A 72 0.06 -18.58 3.39
C ILE A 72 -0.38 -19.83 2.62
N THR A 73 -0.07 -21.04 3.11
CA THR A 73 -0.45 -22.30 2.45
C THR A 73 -1.96 -22.48 2.38
N ALA A 74 -2.67 -22.16 3.46
CA ALA A 74 -4.12 -22.26 3.49
C ALA A 74 -4.77 -21.24 2.54
N ARG A 75 -4.25 -20.01 2.50
CA ARG A 75 -4.72 -18.97 1.56
C ARG A 75 -4.41 -19.35 0.12
N GLN A 76 -3.23 -19.88 -0.18
CA GLN A 76 -2.84 -20.37 -1.51
C GLN A 76 -3.80 -21.41 -2.07
N ALA A 77 -4.32 -22.30 -1.22
CA ALA A 77 -5.32 -23.29 -1.64
C ALA A 77 -6.64 -22.66 -2.15
N HIS A 78 -6.90 -21.39 -1.83
CA HIS A 78 -8.11 -20.66 -2.20
C HIS A 78 -7.89 -19.59 -3.28
N GLY A 79 -6.65 -19.32 -3.68
CA GLY A 79 -6.32 -18.36 -4.73
C GLY A 79 -4.89 -17.81 -4.65
N PRO A 80 -4.52 -16.86 -5.53
CA PRO A 80 -3.16 -16.32 -5.58
C PRO A 80 -2.77 -15.59 -4.29
N VAL A 81 -1.57 -15.86 -3.80
CA VAL A 81 -0.95 -15.04 -2.75
C VAL A 81 0.32 -14.43 -3.30
N ALA A 82 0.69 -13.27 -2.80
CA ALA A 82 2.00 -12.71 -3.03
C ALA A 82 2.52 -11.99 -1.79
N VAL A 83 3.84 -11.95 -1.67
CA VAL A 83 4.57 -11.41 -0.52
C VAL A 83 5.45 -10.27 -1.02
N LEU A 84 5.12 -9.05 -0.61
CA LEU A 84 6.02 -7.91 -0.76
C LEU A 84 7.04 -7.97 0.36
N ASP A 85 8.23 -8.50 0.05
CA ASP A 85 9.33 -8.64 0.99
C ASP A 85 10.58 -7.90 0.48
N PRO A 86 10.65 -6.59 0.76
CA PRO A 86 11.79 -5.79 0.34
C PRO A 86 13.11 -6.32 0.95
N PHE A 87 13.08 -6.96 2.11
CA PHE A 87 14.32 -7.34 2.80
C PHE A 87 14.79 -8.78 2.50
N GLY A 88 14.07 -9.53 1.66
CA GLY A 88 14.38 -10.93 1.38
C GLY A 88 14.34 -11.83 2.63
N ALA A 89 13.56 -11.47 3.64
CA ALA A 89 13.39 -12.19 4.89
C ALA A 89 12.51 -13.45 4.79
N ALA A 90 11.78 -13.65 3.69
CA ALA A 90 10.86 -14.75 3.45
C ALA A 90 11.18 -15.49 2.12
N PRO A 91 12.39 -16.05 1.98
CA PRO A 91 12.82 -16.69 0.73
C PRO A 91 11.94 -17.90 0.37
N GLY A 92 11.68 -18.07 -0.93
CA GLY A 92 10.91 -19.19 -1.47
C GLY A 92 9.39 -19.04 -1.41
N LEU A 93 8.88 -17.93 -0.87
CA LEU A 93 7.46 -17.57 -0.98
C LEU A 93 7.17 -16.84 -2.31
N PRO A 94 5.91 -16.84 -2.81
CA PRO A 94 5.58 -16.12 -4.03
C PRO A 94 5.80 -14.62 -3.87
N GLU A 95 6.83 -14.09 -4.51
CA GLU A 95 7.24 -12.70 -4.38
C GLU A 95 6.29 -11.74 -5.11
N LEU A 96 5.96 -10.62 -4.48
CA LEU A 96 5.44 -9.43 -5.13
C LEU A 96 6.54 -8.39 -5.18
N VAL A 97 6.82 -7.87 -6.37
CA VAL A 97 7.66 -6.70 -6.55
C VAL A 97 6.83 -5.55 -7.07
N TRP A 98 6.78 -4.46 -6.32
CA TRP A 98 5.97 -3.31 -6.67
C TRP A 98 6.84 -2.14 -7.16
N ASP A 99 6.51 -1.63 -8.34
CA ASP A 99 7.08 -0.39 -8.87
C ASP A 99 6.23 0.83 -8.45
N PRO A 100 6.78 1.77 -7.66
CA PRO A 100 6.06 2.98 -7.26
C PRO A 100 5.79 3.96 -8.42
N ILE A 101 6.44 3.81 -9.57
CA ILE A 101 6.22 4.64 -10.78
C ILE A 101 5.06 4.09 -11.63
N ASP A 102 4.80 2.78 -11.63
CA ASP A 102 3.75 2.17 -12.47
C ASP A 102 2.37 2.79 -12.21
N GLY A 103 1.79 3.46 -13.21
CA GLY A 103 0.50 4.16 -13.11
C GLY A 103 0.60 5.64 -12.73
N CYS A 104 1.80 6.17 -12.46
CA CYS A 104 2.02 7.60 -12.21
C CYS A 104 1.96 8.47 -13.49
N LEU A 105 1.62 7.89 -14.64
CA LEU A 105 1.11 8.66 -15.79
C LEU A 105 -0.16 9.45 -15.40
N ASP A 106 -0.97 8.91 -14.50
CA ASP A 106 -2.06 9.63 -13.85
C ASP A 106 -1.48 10.46 -12.68
N ALA A 107 -1.55 11.78 -12.80
CA ALA A 107 -1.07 12.72 -11.78
C ALA A 107 -1.72 12.49 -10.41
N THR A 108 -2.99 12.07 -10.36
CA THR A 108 -3.69 11.78 -9.10
C THR A 108 -3.06 10.59 -8.39
N VAL A 109 -2.60 9.58 -9.14
CA VAL A 109 -1.91 8.41 -8.60
C VAL A 109 -0.54 8.80 -8.04
N ALA A 110 0.21 9.61 -8.79
CA ALA A 110 1.52 10.12 -8.36
C ALA A 110 1.41 10.94 -7.07
N GLU A 111 0.43 11.85 -7.00
CA GLU A 111 0.18 12.69 -5.82
C GLU A 111 -0.19 11.86 -4.59
N LYS A 112 -1.15 10.92 -4.73
CA LYS A 112 -1.57 10.05 -3.62
C LYS A 112 -0.41 9.22 -3.08
N ARG A 113 0.41 8.63 -3.96
CA ARG A 113 1.59 7.84 -3.55
C ARG A 113 2.64 8.68 -2.85
N ALA A 114 2.94 9.87 -3.38
CA ALA A 114 3.92 10.75 -2.75
C ALA A 114 3.49 11.16 -1.33
N LYS A 115 2.20 11.48 -1.15
CA LYS A 115 1.63 11.76 0.18
C LYS A 115 1.73 10.56 1.11
N ALA A 116 1.42 9.36 0.62
CA ALA A 116 1.56 8.10 1.37
C ALA A 116 2.98 7.91 1.91
N PHE A 117 3.97 8.12 1.04
CA PHE A 117 5.39 7.93 1.36
C PHE A 117 5.86 8.94 2.40
N CYS A 118 5.49 10.20 2.24
CA CYS A 118 5.85 11.25 3.19
C CYS A 118 5.07 11.18 4.51
N ALA A 119 3.86 10.61 4.52
CA ALA A 119 3.15 10.35 5.78
C ALA A 119 3.93 9.36 6.66
N GLY A 120 4.55 8.35 6.04
CA GLY A 120 5.37 7.36 6.74
C GLY A 120 6.64 7.90 7.39
N THR A 121 7.10 9.12 7.03
CA THR A 121 8.26 9.77 7.68
C THR A 121 7.87 10.51 8.96
N LEU A 122 6.57 10.73 9.20
CA LEU A 122 6.09 11.36 10.43
C LEU A 122 6.15 10.33 11.56
N GLY A 123 7.17 10.43 12.42
CA GLY A 123 7.33 9.53 13.56
C GLY A 123 6.09 9.51 14.46
N SER A 124 5.78 8.36 15.06
CA SER A 124 4.63 8.14 15.94
C SER A 124 4.75 8.80 17.34
N GLY A 125 5.66 9.78 17.51
CA GLY A 125 5.98 10.43 18.77
C GLY A 125 5.14 11.67 19.05
N LYS A 126 4.56 11.77 20.24
CA LYS A 126 3.89 12.97 20.74
C LYS A 126 4.92 14.03 21.14
N GLU A 127 5.43 14.82 20.19
CA GLU A 127 6.16 16.05 20.53
C GLU A 127 5.72 17.23 19.65
N SER A 128 5.84 18.43 20.23
CA SER A 128 5.32 19.74 19.81
C SER A 128 5.82 20.28 18.46
N ASN A 129 6.46 19.45 17.62
CA ASN A 129 7.03 19.81 16.32
C ASN A 129 6.24 19.26 15.11
N ASP A 130 5.02 18.77 15.37
CA ASP A 130 4.11 18.13 14.42
C ASP A 130 3.79 19.03 13.20
N SER A 131 3.70 20.35 13.37
CA SER A 131 3.41 21.29 12.27
C SER A 131 4.57 21.43 11.29
N ALA A 132 5.81 21.56 11.77
CA ALA A 132 6.99 21.66 10.93
C ALA A 132 7.26 20.35 10.20
N ALA A 133 7.14 19.21 10.88
CA ALA A 133 7.29 17.90 10.27
C ALA A 133 6.25 17.67 9.16
N ARG A 134 4.98 18.00 9.40
CA ARG A 134 3.91 17.94 8.38
C ARG A 134 4.16 18.87 7.21
N PHE A 135 4.68 20.07 7.45
CA PHE A 135 5.05 21.00 6.41
C PHE A 135 6.14 20.41 5.50
N TYR A 136 7.23 19.88 6.07
CA TYR A 136 8.29 19.26 5.26
C TYR A 136 7.84 17.98 4.56
N ALA A 137 6.95 17.19 5.18
CA ALA A 137 6.32 16.04 4.52
C ALA A 137 5.47 16.48 3.32
N ALA A 138 4.74 17.59 3.42
CA ALA A 138 3.97 18.14 2.30
C ALA A 138 4.89 18.68 1.19
N GLU A 139 5.98 19.37 1.51
CA GLU A 139 6.96 19.82 0.51
C GLU A 139 7.67 18.65 -0.16
N ALA A 140 8.07 17.63 0.60
CA ALA A 140 8.68 16.42 0.05
C ALA A 140 7.71 15.66 -0.87
N ALA A 141 6.42 15.60 -0.51
CA ALA A 141 5.40 14.99 -1.36
C ALA A 141 5.29 15.70 -2.72
N LYS A 142 5.39 17.04 -2.76
CA LYS A 142 5.42 17.81 -4.02
C LYS A 142 6.61 17.43 -4.91
N VAL A 143 7.78 17.22 -4.31
CA VAL A 143 8.98 16.78 -5.04
C VAL A 143 8.77 15.37 -5.58
N ILE A 144 8.39 14.42 -4.72
CA ILE A 144 8.23 13.00 -5.09
C ILE A 144 7.14 12.80 -6.13
N GLN A 145 5.98 13.47 -6.02
CA GLN A 145 4.91 13.34 -7.02
C GLN A 145 5.39 13.80 -8.40
N CYS A 146 6.16 14.89 -8.46
CA CYS A 146 6.69 15.43 -9.71
C CYS A 146 7.73 14.47 -10.30
N TYR A 147 8.59 13.86 -9.48
CA TYR A 147 9.56 12.87 -9.93
C TYR A 147 8.89 11.61 -10.45
N PHE A 148 7.91 11.04 -9.74
CA PHE A 148 7.21 9.85 -10.20
C PHE A 148 6.45 10.10 -11.50
N HIS A 149 5.80 11.24 -11.64
CA HIS A 149 5.10 11.59 -12.87
C HIS A 149 6.09 11.82 -14.03
N ALA A 150 7.17 12.58 -13.82
CA ALA A 150 8.21 12.79 -14.82
C ALA A 150 8.85 11.46 -15.27
N ALA A 151 9.16 10.56 -14.33
CA ALA A 151 9.72 9.26 -14.64
C ALA A 151 8.73 8.40 -15.44
N ALA A 152 7.46 8.37 -15.04
CA ALA A 152 6.43 7.63 -15.77
C ALA A 152 6.25 8.14 -17.22
N LEU A 153 6.27 9.45 -17.44
CA LEU A 153 6.14 10.07 -18.76
C LEU A 153 7.33 9.73 -19.67
N ALA A 154 8.54 9.72 -19.11
CA ALA A 154 9.78 9.47 -19.85
C ALA A 154 10.18 8.00 -19.93
N GLY A 155 9.43 7.08 -19.29
CA GLY A 155 9.78 5.66 -19.22
C GLY A 155 11.05 5.38 -18.41
N LEU A 156 11.31 6.23 -17.41
CA LEU A 156 12.47 6.13 -16.53
C LEU A 156 12.16 5.30 -15.28
N THR A 157 13.23 4.92 -14.59
CA THR A 157 13.20 3.97 -13.48
C THR A 157 13.21 4.67 -12.12
N LEU A 158 13.05 3.87 -11.06
CA LEU A 158 13.17 4.36 -9.70
C LEU A 158 14.59 4.85 -9.38
N ASP A 159 15.61 4.31 -10.04
CA ASP A 159 16.99 4.72 -9.82
C ASP A 159 17.24 6.13 -10.35
N ASP A 160 16.61 6.51 -11.47
CA ASP A 160 16.61 7.88 -11.97
C ASP A 160 15.99 8.83 -10.93
N VAL A 161 14.87 8.42 -10.32
CA VAL A 161 14.19 9.19 -9.26
C VAL A 161 15.07 9.33 -8.02
N LEU A 162 15.74 8.24 -7.59
CA LEU A 162 16.66 8.26 -6.46
C LEU A 162 17.88 9.16 -6.74
N GLN A 163 18.39 9.16 -7.97
CA GLN A 163 19.46 10.07 -8.39
C GLN A 163 19.01 11.54 -8.33
N TRP A 164 17.79 11.84 -8.78
CA TRP A 164 17.23 13.19 -8.68
C TRP A 164 16.99 13.61 -7.24
N ALA A 165 16.54 12.70 -6.37
CA ALA A 165 16.35 12.97 -4.94
C ALA A 165 17.67 13.23 -4.20
N ALA A 166 18.74 12.50 -4.58
CA ALA A 166 20.06 12.69 -3.99
C ALA A 166 20.64 14.09 -4.28
N SER A 167 20.37 14.65 -5.47
CA SER A 167 20.90 15.96 -5.91
C SER A 167 19.84 16.83 -6.59
N PRO A 168 18.81 17.29 -5.84
CA PRO A 168 17.61 17.88 -6.45
C PRO A 168 17.89 19.22 -7.14
N ARG A 169 18.82 20.03 -6.61
CA ARG A 169 19.17 21.34 -7.19
C ARG A 169 19.85 21.22 -8.56
N THR A 170 20.55 20.13 -8.82
CA THR A 170 21.25 19.90 -10.09
C THR A 170 20.48 18.99 -11.04
N ALA A 171 19.44 18.32 -10.56
CA ALA A 171 18.58 17.45 -11.38
C ALA A 171 17.60 18.29 -12.21
N THR A 172 18.02 18.73 -13.39
CA THR A 172 17.17 19.55 -14.30
C THR A 172 16.17 18.70 -15.09
N LEU A 173 16.57 17.48 -15.46
CA LEU A 173 15.81 16.56 -16.29
C LEU A 173 14.33 16.38 -15.89
N PRO A 174 13.95 16.15 -14.61
CA PRO A 174 12.54 16.01 -14.26
C PRO A 174 11.74 17.29 -14.54
N THR A 175 12.33 18.46 -14.34
CA THR A 175 11.68 19.74 -14.68
C THR A 175 11.52 19.90 -16.19
N ASP A 176 12.54 19.50 -16.96
CA ASP A 176 12.50 19.60 -18.43
C ASP A 176 11.46 18.65 -19.03
N ILE A 177 11.35 17.42 -18.52
CA ILE A 177 10.29 16.47 -18.89
C ILE A 177 8.91 17.08 -18.60
N LEU A 178 8.69 17.62 -17.41
CA LEU A 178 7.39 18.21 -17.03
C LEU A 178 7.04 19.46 -17.84
N ARG A 179 8.01 20.16 -18.44
CA ARG A 179 7.76 21.30 -19.33
C ARG A 179 7.47 20.88 -20.76
N ALA A 180 8.17 19.87 -21.26
CA ALA A 180 8.16 19.51 -22.66
C ALA A 180 7.12 18.42 -23.01
N HIS A 181 6.81 17.53 -22.07
CA HIS A 181 5.99 16.36 -22.36
C HIS A 181 4.50 16.73 -22.49
N PRO A 182 3.80 16.36 -23.59
CA PRO A 182 2.41 16.78 -23.84
C PRO A 182 1.39 16.31 -22.79
N MET A 183 1.67 15.19 -22.12
CA MET A 183 0.82 14.62 -21.06
C MET A 183 1.25 15.04 -19.64
N ALA A 184 2.20 15.96 -19.50
CA ALA A 184 2.61 16.42 -18.19
C ALA A 184 1.50 17.25 -17.53
N GLU A 185 1.28 17.01 -16.24
CA GLU A 185 0.32 17.78 -15.45
C GLU A 185 0.69 19.27 -15.45
N PRO A 186 -0.24 20.17 -15.83
CA PRO A 186 0.04 21.60 -15.89
C PRO A 186 0.60 22.15 -14.59
N HIS A 187 1.59 23.05 -14.72
CA HIS A 187 2.25 23.76 -13.61
C HIS A 187 3.13 22.91 -12.68
N TRP A 188 3.20 21.58 -12.85
CA TRP A 188 4.03 20.73 -11.99
C TRP A 188 5.53 21.00 -12.15
N ALA A 189 5.97 21.46 -13.33
CA ALA A 189 7.33 21.97 -13.49
C ALA A 189 7.63 23.17 -12.57
N GLY A 190 6.67 24.08 -12.40
CA GLY A 190 6.79 25.22 -11.49
C GLY A 190 6.68 24.82 -10.02
N LEU A 191 5.82 23.85 -9.71
CA LEU A 191 5.69 23.25 -8.38
C LEU A 191 7.02 22.61 -7.94
N LEU A 192 7.62 21.78 -8.80
CA LEU A 192 8.89 21.12 -8.53
C LEU A 192 10.00 22.15 -8.34
N ALA A 193 10.11 23.11 -9.26
CA ALA A 193 11.11 24.19 -9.14
C ALA A 193 10.94 24.93 -7.80
N GLY A 194 9.73 25.35 -7.45
CA GLY A 194 9.46 26.06 -6.20
C GLY A 194 9.82 25.27 -4.95
N ALA A 195 9.56 23.95 -4.93
CA ALA A 195 9.90 23.08 -3.81
C ALA A 195 11.41 22.84 -3.68
N VAL A 196 12.12 22.69 -4.81
CA VAL A 196 13.57 22.39 -4.83
C VAL A 196 14.44 23.64 -4.65
N THR A 197 14.06 24.76 -5.27
CA THR A 197 14.84 26.00 -5.29
C THR A 197 14.37 27.00 -4.24
N ASN A 198 13.76 26.53 -3.14
CA ASN A 198 13.34 27.40 -2.06
C ASN A 198 14.52 28.26 -1.57
N THR A 199 14.30 29.58 -1.46
CA THR A 199 15.30 30.57 -1.06
C THR A 199 15.73 30.40 0.40
N ASP A 200 14.89 29.78 1.24
CA ASP A 200 15.29 29.37 2.57
C ASP A 200 16.06 28.03 2.50
N GLU A 201 17.37 28.09 2.68
CA GLU A 201 18.27 26.93 2.66
C GLU A 201 17.86 25.86 3.68
N ARG A 202 17.34 26.27 4.85
CA ARG A 202 16.89 25.34 5.88
C ARG A 202 15.66 24.57 5.41
N THR A 203 14.70 25.25 4.81
CA THR A 203 13.49 24.61 4.27
C THR A 203 13.84 23.67 3.12
N ALA A 204 14.72 24.08 2.21
CA ALA A 204 15.18 23.22 1.12
C ALA A 204 15.93 21.98 1.65
N GLY A 205 16.82 22.15 2.64
CA GLY A 205 17.56 21.05 3.27
C GLY A 205 16.66 20.04 3.99
N ASN A 206 15.67 20.53 4.75
CA ASN A 206 14.70 19.67 5.43
C ASN A 206 13.75 18.96 4.46
N THR A 207 13.32 19.63 3.39
CA THR A 207 12.52 19.02 2.32
C THR A 207 13.28 17.88 1.65
N LYS A 208 14.54 18.13 1.26
CA LYS A 208 15.43 17.08 0.72
C LYS A 208 15.57 15.91 1.69
N SER A 209 15.88 16.20 2.95
CA SER A 209 16.08 15.16 3.97
C SER A 209 14.82 14.32 4.20
N THR A 210 13.65 14.95 4.13
CA THR A 210 12.35 14.25 4.25
C THR A 210 12.06 13.40 3.01
N ALA A 211 12.37 13.89 1.80
CA ALA A 211 12.27 13.10 0.57
C ALA A 211 13.24 11.90 0.58
N ASP A 212 14.48 12.10 1.04
CA ASP A 212 15.47 11.04 1.21
C ASP A 212 14.96 9.98 2.19
N GLN A 213 14.37 10.38 3.33
CA GLN A 213 13.76 9.46 4.29
C GLN A 213 12.56 8.70 3.70
N ALA A 214 11.70 9.38 2.95
CA ALA A 214 10.54 8.78 2.31
C ALA A 214 10.92 7.73 1.25
N LEU A 215 12.08 7.91 0.60
CA LEU A 215 12.62 7.01 -0.43
C LEU A 215 13.69 6.04 0.11
N ALA A 216 14.05 6.10 1.39
CA ALA A 216 15.18 5.38 1.98
C ALA A 216 15.06 3.85 1.85
N LEU A 217 13.84 3.33 1.90
CA LEU A 217 13.57 1.91 1.66
C LEU A 217 14.12 1.51 0.29
N PHE A 218 13.69 2.20 -0.77
CA PHE A 218 14.09 1.91 -2.14
C PHE A 218 15.58 2.11 -2.40
N ALA A 219 16.19 3.15 -1.82
CA ALA A 219 17.64 3.33 -1.89
C ALA A 219 18.42 2.17 -1.25
N THR A 220 17.85 1.52 -0.24
CA THR A 220 18.45 0.32 0.37
C THR A 220 18.22 -0.92 -0.50
N LEU A 221 17.07 -1.01 -1.16
CA LEU A 221 16.70 -2.12 -2.03
C LEU A 221 17.49 -2.15 -3.34
N THR A 222 17.61 -1.02 -4.04
CA THR A 222 18.44 -0.92 -5.25
C THR A 222 19.86 -1.41 -4.96
N ARG A 223 20.43 -1.02 -3.81
CA ARG A 223 21.78 -1.45 -3.40
C ARG A 223 21.87 -2.94 -3.05
N ALA A 224 20.81 -3.54 -2.53
CA ALA A 224 20.80 -4.93 -2.07
C ALA A 224 20.41 -5.94 -3.17
N LEU A 225 19.55 -5.55 -4.11
CA LEU A 225 18.87 -6.47 -5.04
C LEU A 225 19.13 -6.19 -6.53
N GLY A 226 19.69 -5.04 -6.90
CA GLY A 226 19.91 -4.66 -8.31
C GLY A 226 18.63 -4.28 -9.08
N GLU A 227 18.76 -3.93 -10.37
CA GLU A 227 17.72 -3.30 -11.22
C GLU A 227 16.45 -4.14 -11.52
N GLN A 228 16.37 -5.40 -11.05
CA GLN A 228 15.44 -6.37 -11.62
C GLN A 228 14.31 -6.79 -10.68
N GLN A 229 13.08 -6.33 -10.97
CA GLN A 229 11.94 -7.14 -11.45
C GLN A 229 10.58 -6.54 -11.04
N ALA A 230 10.05 -5.53 -11.73
CA ALA A 230 8.69 -5.06 -11.47
C ALA A 230 7.61 -6.10 -11.84
N ARG A 231 6.64 -6.37 -10.94
CA ARG A 231 5.36 -7.02 -11.28
C ARG A 231 4.19 -6.30 -10.63
N THR A 232 3.37 -5.71 -11.47
CA THR A 232 2.20 -4.90 -11.11
C THR A 232 1.21 -5.59 -10.16
N ILE A 233 0.68 -4.83 -9.18
CA ILE A 233 -0.31 -5.24 -8.15
C ILE A 233 -1.67 -5.68 -8.74
N LYS A 234 -1.92 -5.48 -10.03
CA LYS A 234 -3.26 -5.49 -10.62
C LYS A 234 -3.98 -6.85 -10.58
N ASP A 235 -3.30 -7.98 -10.34
CA ASP A 235 -3.91 -9.32 -10.43
C ASP A 235 -4.03 -10.11 -9.11
N LEU A 236 -3.79 -9.48 -7.95
CA LEU A 236 -3.88 -10.17 -6.66
C LEU A 236 -5.32 -10.19 -6.12
N THR A 237 -6.04 -11.29 -6.38
CA THR A 237 -7.45 -11.43 -5.96
C THR A 237 -7.65 -12.18 -4.63
N ASN A 238 -6.58 -12.63 -3.94
CA ASN A 238 -6.73 -13.48 -2.76
C ASN A 238 -5.89 -13.11 -1.52
N THR A 239 -4.58 -12.86 -1.56
CA THR A 239 -3.88 -12.22 -0.42
C THR A 239 -2.61 -11.48 -0.83
N LEU A 240 -2.47 -10.23 -0.38
CA LEU A 240 -1.21 -9.48 -0.43
C LEU A 240 -0.63 -9.35 0.98
N LEU A 241 0.50 -10.01 1.21
CA LEU A 241 1.24 -9.93 2.47
C LEU A 241 2.32 -8.86 2.31
N ILE A 242 2.26 -7.78 3.07
CA ILE A 242 3.29 -6.74 3.06
C ILE A 242 4.20 -6.94 4.26
N PHE A 243 5.47 -7.16 3.99
CA PHE A 243 6.50 -7.27 5.01
C PHE A 243 7.31 -5.97 5.05
N GLY A 244 7.35 -5.34 6.22
CA GLY A 244 8.04 -4.06 6.39
C GLY A 244 7.68 -3.46 7.74
N GLY A 245 8.69 -3.13 8.55
CA GLY A 245 8.59 -2.85 9.99
C GLY A 245 7.77 -1.63 10.45
N SER A 246 6.87 -1.08 9.63
CA SER A 246 6.02 0.05 10.03
C SER A 246 4.58 -0.40 10.25
N LYS A 247 4.06 -0.14 11.45
CA LYS A 247 2.64 -0.30 11.81
C LYS A 247 1.82 0.94 11.40
N ASP A 248 2.10 1.50 10.23
CA ASP A 248 1.41 2.69 9.76
C ASP A 248 0.04 2.31 9.16
N ALA A 249 -1.02 2.62 9.92
CA ALA A 249 -2.39 2.37 9.51
C ALA A 249 -2.84 3.24 8.31
N GLY A 250 -2.18 4.38 8.06
CA GLY A 250 -2.44 5.26 6.92
C GLY A 250 -1.93 4.64 5.62
N PHE A 251 -0.65 4.26 5.60
CA PHE A 251 -0.03 3.53 4.49
C PHE A 251 -0.81 2.24 4.14
N ASN A 252 -1.19 1.47 5.17
CA ASN A 252 -1.96 0.23 4.97
C ASN A 252 -3.34 0.46 4.35
N ARG A 253 -3.99 1.58 4.69
CA ARG A 253 -5.28 1.96 4.10
C ARG A 253 -5.10 2.37 2.64
N GLU A 254 -4.07 3.14 2.31
CA GLU A 254 -3.82 3.58 0.93
C GLU A 254 -3.42 2.41 0.02
N ILE A 255 -2.60 1.47 0.49
CA ILE A 255 -2.33 0.24 -0.28
C ILE A 255 -3.59 -0.63 -0.42
N SER A 256 -4.43 -0.71 0.61
CA SER A 256 -5.73 -1.37 0.50
C SER A 256 -6.63 -0.68 -0.54
N ASP A 257 -6.66 0.65 -0.58
CA ASP A 257 -7.48 1.40 -1.54
C ASP A 257 -6.94 1.26 -2.98
N LEU A 258 -5.62 1.21 -3.16
CA LEU A 258 -4.97 0.98 -4.46
C LEU A 258 -5.19 -0.46 -4.97
N SER A 259 -5.23 -1.45 -4.09
CA SER A 259 -5.52 -2.85 -4.45
C SER A 259 -7.01 -3.13 -4.64
N ALA A 260 -7.90 -2.39 -3.94
CA ALA A 260 -9.35 -2.49 -4.10
C ALA A 260 -9.87 -2.01 -5.47
N ALA A 261 -9.05 -1.32 -6.27
CA ALA A 261 -9.38 -0.92 -7.63
C ALA A 261 -9.46 -2.13 -8.61
N THR A 262 -8.87 -3.28 -8.28
CA THR A 262 -9.09 -4.53 -9.03
C THR A 262 -10.39 -5.19 -8.59
N ARG A 263 -11.53 -4.64 -9.04
CA ARG A 263 -12.83 -5.32 -8.90
C ARG A 263 -12.90 -6.50 -9.85
N ALA A 264 -12.54 -7.69 -9.38
CA ALA A 264 -12.88 -8.92 -10.06
C ALA A 264 -14.41 -9.07 -10.08
N SER A 265 -15.04 -8.80 -11.23
CA SER A 265 -16.45 -9.07 -11.45
C SER A 265 -16.68 -10.59 -11.51
N VAL A 266 -17.16 -11.18 -10.42
CA VAL A 266 -17.59 -12.59 -10.44
C VAL A 266 -18.96 -12.67 -11.11
N ARG A 267 -18.98 -13.07 -12.39
CA ARG A 267 -20.21 -13.39 -13.10
C ARG A 267 -20.70 -14.77 -12.64
N VAL A 268 -21.64 -14.79 -11.70
CA VAL A 268 -22.36 -16.03 -11.37
C VAL A 268 -23.41 -16.28 -12.46
N SER A 269 -23.03 -17.06 -13.47
CA SER A 269 -23.99 -17.62 -14.44
C SER A 269 -24.79 -18.74 -13.77
N LYS A 270 -26.03 -18.45 -13.35
CA LYS A 270 -27.00 -19.50 -13.04
C LYS A 270 -27.35 -20.20 -14.36
N ARG A 271 -26.99 -21.49 -14.49
CA ARG A 271 -27.55 -22.34 -15.55
C ARG A 271 -29.08 -22.33 -15.43
N PRO A 272 -29.82 -22.06 -16.52
CA PRO A 272 -31.27 -22.03 -16.47
C PRO A 272 -31.79 -23.46 -16.36
N THR A 273 -32.34 -23.81 -15.19
CA THR A 273 -33.36 -24.85 -15.13
C THR A 273 -34.70 -24.21 -15.52
N SER A 274 -35.16 -24.55 -16.72
CA SER A 274 -36.52 -24.41 -17.26
C SER A 274 -37.32 -23.11 -17.00
N SER A 275 -37.60 -22.42 -18.11
CA SER A 275 -38.74 -21.52 -18.35
C SER A 275 -39.01 -20.38 -17.35
N ARG A 276 -38.16 -19.35 -17.33
CA ARG A 276 -38.57 -17.94 -17.16
C ARG A 276 -37.41 -17.02 -17.57
N ARG A 277 -37.74 -15.90 -18.24
CA ARG A 277 -36.78 -14.95 -18.83
C ARG A 277 -35.77 -14.46 -17.78
N PRO A 278 -34.47 -14.28 -18.15
CA PRO A 278 -33.47 -13.77 -17.23
C PRO A 278 -33.73 -12.28 -16.93
N SER A 279 -34.02 -11.95 -15.68
CA SER A 279 -33.94 -10.57 -15.18
C SER A 279 -32.48 -10.26 -14.83
N GLN A 280 -31.85 -9.37 -15.58
CA GLN A 280 -30.56 -8.80 -15.24
C GLN A 280 -30.72 -7.87 -14.03
N VAL A 281 -30.07 -8.19 -12.92
CA VAL A 281 -29.85 -7.23 -11.83
C VAL A 281 -28.36 -7.00 -11.74
N THR A 282 -27.93 -5.89 -12.35
CA THR A 282 -26.58 -5.35 -12.18
C THR A 282 -26.59 -4.52 -10.90
N ARG A 283 -25.85 -4.94 -9.86
CA ARG A 283 -25.50 -4.05 -8.75
C ARG A 283 -23.99 -3.85 -8.78
N THR A 284 -23.61 -2.61 -9.05
CA THR A 284 -22.26 -2.07 -8.93
C THR A 284 -21.95 -1.81 -7.46
N TRP A 285 -20.88 -2.40 -6.94
CA TRP A 285 -20.23 -2.05 -5.68
C TRP A 285 -18.89 -1.52 -5.99
#